data_AF-A0A432RH76-F1
#
_entry.id   AF-A0A432RH76-F1
#
_cell.length_a   1.000
_cell.length_b   1.000
_cell.length_c   1.000
_cell.angle_alpha   90.00
_cell.angle_beta   90.00
_cell.angle_gamma   90.00
#
_symmetry.space_group_name_H-M   'P 1'
#
loop_
_entity.id
_entity.type
_entity.pdbx_description
1 polymer ?
#
loop_
_entity_poly.entity_id
_entity_poly.type
_entity_poly.pdbx_seq_one_letter_code
_entity_poly.pdbx_strand_id
1 'polypeptide(L)'
;MSWSFLKFRHGRFIGVLVAAAAIFLVIVVLLYVQLLDRQKELLSAAEEDALWASYQLDREALKFRNATRLFIDSKSSQEELDRLDEAQLRFDILYSRLNIISAGQLKHLFNALEQADEYRAQLRSHMDAIDSILFIDDPDLIDKQELINHVNALLNTSESVVFSALERRSLDKV
;
A
#
# COMPACT_ATOMS: atom_id res chain seq x y z
N MET A 1 39.30 -63.64 22.89
CA MET A 1 37.83 -63.44 22.97
C MET A 1 37.54 -62.02 23.50
N SER A 2 37.77 -60.98 22.68
CA SER A 2 37.63 -59.57 23.08
C SER A 2 37.17 -58.68 21.90
N TRP A 3 36.19 -59.15 21.13
CA TRP A 3 35.65 -58.40 19.98
C TRP A 3 34.16 -58.05 20.12
N SER A 4 33.43 -58.63 21.08
CA SER A 4 32.01 -58.31 21.29
C SER A 4 31.79 -57.08 22.19
N PHE A 5 32.69 -56.81 23.15
CA PHE A 5 32.57 -55.68 24.08
C PHE A 5 32.76 -54.30 23.41
N LEU A 6 33.65 -54.19 22.41
CA LEU A 6 33.86 -52.95 21.66
C LEU A 6 32.65 -52.59 20.78
N LYS A 7 32.06 -53.60 20.12
CA LYS A 7 30.86 -53.46 19.28
C LYS A 7 29.64 -52.95 20.09
N PHE A 8 29.48 -53.43 21.32
CA PHE A 8 28.37 -53.05 22.19
C PHE A 8 28.47 -51.59 22.67
N ARG A 9 29.68 -51.10 22.95
CA ARG A 9 29.92 -49.71 23.38
C ARG A 9 29.77 -48.72 22.23
N HIS A 10 30.20 -49.08 21.02
CA HIS A 10 30.03 -48.25 19.82
C HIS A 10 28.58 -48.20 19.33
N GLY A 11 27.83 -49.30 19.41
CA GLY A 11 26.39 -49.31 19.07
C GLY A 11 25.56 -48.37 19.95
N ARG A 12 25.86 -48.30 21.26
CA ARG A 12 25.22 -47.34 22.18
C ARG A 12 25.58 -45.89 21.85
N PHE A 13 26.85 -45.64 21.51
CA PHE A 13 27.31 -44.30 21.13
C PHE A 13 26.67 -43.82 19.81
N ILE A 14 26.59 -44.69 18.81
CA ILE A 14 25.89 -44.43 17.55
C ILE A 14 24.40 -44.19 17.81
N GLY A 15 23.77 -44.98 18.68
CA GLY A 15 22.36 -44.77 19.06
C GLY A 15 22.11 -43.41 19.70
N VAL A 16 23.01 -42.94 20.57
CA VAL A 16 22.93 -41.60 21.17
C VAL A 16 23.11 -40.51 20.10
N LEU A 17 24.04 -40.68 19.16
CA LEU A 17 24.23 -39.73 18.07
C LEU A 17 23.02 -39.64 17.15
N VAL A 18 22.42 -40.78 16.79
CA VAL A 18 21.22 -40.84 15.95
C VAL A 18 20.03 -40.22 16.67
N ALA A 19 19.86 -40.50 17.97
CA ALA A 19 18.81 -39.89 18.78
C ALA A 19 19.00 -38.36 18.88
N ALA A 20 20.23 -37.89 19.13
CA ALA A 20 20.53 -36.47 19.17
C ALA A 20 20.27 -35.80 17.81
N ALA A 21 20.71 -36.40 16.71
CA ALA A 21 20.46 -35.91 15.36
C ALA A 21 18.95 -35.84 15.04
N ALA A 22 18.17 -36.86 15.47
CA ALA A 22 16.72 -36.86 15.31
C ALA A 22 16.05 -35.74 16.12
N ILE A 23 16.49 -35.52 17.37
CA ILE A 23 16.00 -34.41 18.20
C ILE A 23 16.31 -33.07 17.54
N PHE A 24 17.54 -32.86 17.06
CA PHE A 24 17.92 -31.65 16.35
C PHE A 24 17.08 -31.44 15.09
N LEU A 25 16.85 -32.50 14.30
CA LEU A 25 16.00 -32.42 13.12
C LEU A 25 14.57 -31.99 13.48
N VAL A 26 13.99 -32.57 14.54
CA VAL A 26 12.66 -32.18 15.03
C VAL A 26 12.66 -30.71 15.44
N ILE A 27 13.67 -30.24 16.17
CA ILE A 27 13.78 -28.83 16.58
C ILE A 27 13.87 -27.92 15.36
N VAL A 28 14.68 -28.26 14.35
CA VAL A 28 14.81 -27.47 13.12
C VAL A 28 13.49 -27.39 12.36
N VAL A 29 12.75 -28.49 12.26
CA VAL A 29 11.43 -28.50 11.63
C VAL A 29 10.45 -27.62 12.40
N LEU A 30 10.44 -27.70 13.74
CA LEU A 30 9.58 -26.85 14.57
C LEU A 30 9.91 -25.36 14.41
N LEU A 31 11.20 -25.00 14.42
CA LEU A 31 11.64 -23.63 14.19
C LEU A 31 11.26 -23.13 12.79
N TYR A 32 11.37 -23.98 11.77
CA TYR A 32 10.98 -23.64 10.41
C TYR A 32 9.48 -23.39 10.29
N VAL A 33 8.63 -24.23 10.90
CA VAL A 33 7.18 -24.03 10.94
C VAL A 33 6.84 -22.72 11.65
N GLN A 34 7.43 -22.48 12.82
CA GLN A 34 7.21 -21.24 13.56
C GLN A 34 7.65 -19.99 12.79
N LEU A 35 8.75 -20.08 12.03
CA LEU A 35 9.21 -19.00 11.16
C LEU A 35 8.20 -18.73 10.04
N LEU A 36 7.68 -19.78 9.40
CA LEU A 36 6.66 -19.64 8.36
C LEU A 36 5.38 -19.00 8.89
N ASP A 37 4.91 -19.44 10.07
CA ASP A 37 3.71 -18.85 10.69
C ASP A 37 3.94 -17.38 11.00
N ARG A 38 5.12 -17.03 11.53
CA ARG A 38 5.45 -15.63 11.80
C ARG A 38 5.54 -14.78 10.52
N GLN A 39 6.07 -15.33 9.44
CA GLN A 39 6.10 -14.65 8.14
C GLN A 39 4.70 -14.39 7.60
N LYS A 40 3.79 -15.37 7.71
CA LYS A 40 2.38 -15.21 7.30
C LYS A 40 1.66 -14.12 8.09
N GLU A 41 1.84 -14.08 9.42
CA GLU A 41 1.28 -13.02 10.27
C GLU A 41 1.76 -11.63 9.85
N LEU A 42 3.06 -11.48 9.61
CA LEU A 42 3.66 -10.20 9.21
C LEU A 42 3.19 -9.76 7.82
N LEU A 43 3.08 -10.69 6.87
CA LEU A 43 2.59 -10.40 5.53
C LEU A 43 1.12 -9.98 5.57
N SER A 44 0.27 -10.70 6.31
CA SER A 44 -1.15 -10.37 6.48
C SER A 44 -1.34 -8.99 7.12
N ALA A 45 -0.53 -8.63 8.12
CA ALA A 45 -0.60 -7.31 8.75
C ALA A 45 -0.18 -6.20 7.76
N ALA A 46 0.89 -6.44 7.00
CA ALA A 46 1.35 -5.52 5.98
C ALA A 46 0.27 -5.30 4.89
N GLU A 47 -0.38 -6.37 4.40
CA GLU A 47 -1.47 -6.26 3.44
C GLU A 47 -2.68 -5.48 3.96
N GLU A 48 -3.01 -5.63 5.25
CA GLU A 48 -4.05 -4.83 5.90
C GLU A 48 -3.68 -3.34 5.93
N ASP A 49 -2.43 -3.01 6.26
CA ASP A 49 -1.94 -1.63 6.25
C ASP A 49 -1.99 -1.01 4.84
N ALA A 50 -1.65 -1.79 3.80
CA ALA A 50 -1.76 -1.33 2.42
C ALA A 50 -3.21 -1.08 2.00
N LEU A 51 -4.14 -1.97 2.36
CA LEU A 51 -5.56 -1.79 2.08
C LEU A 51 -6.11 -0.57 2.82
N TRP A 52 -5.71 -0.36 4.08
CA TRP A 52 -6.12 0.80 4.84
C TRP A 52 -5.63 2.10 4.20
N ALA A 53 -4.41 2.11 3.70
CA ALA A 53 -3.84 3.30 3.08
C ALA A 53 -4.36 3.59 1.67
N SER A 54 -4.67 2.58 0.85
CA SER A 54 -5.36 2.80 -0.41
C SER A 54 -6.74 3.40 -0.17
N TYR A 55 -7.49 2.86 0.81
CA TYR A 55 -8.76 3.42 1.23
C TYR A 55 -8.63 4.86 1.75
N GLN A 56 -7.58 5.13 2.52
CA GLN A 56 -7.32 6.47 3.04
C GLN A 56 -6.93 7.46 1.92
N LEU A 57 -6.21 7.03 0.88
CA LEU A 57 -5.91 7.82 -0.30
C LEU A 57 -7.21 8.18 -1.04
N ASP A 58 -8.05 7.19 -1.32
CA ASP A 58 -9.33 7.37 -2.00
C ASP A 58 -10.26 8.35 -1.25
N ARG A 59 -10.33 8.21 0.08
CA ARG A 59 -11.11 9.13 0.92
C ARG A 59 -10.64 10.58 0.80
N GLU A 60 -9.34 10.81 0.65
CA GLU A 60 -8.79 12.16 0.50
C GLU A 60 -8.99 12.70 -0.92
N ALA A 61 -8.93 11.83 -1.94
CA ALA A 61 -9.33 12.17 -3.30
C ALA A 61 -10.81 12.59 -3.37
N LEU A 62 -11.70 11.88 -2.66
CA LEU A 62 -13.11 12.25 -2.54
C LEU A 62 -13.31 13.62 -1.88
N LYS A 63 -12.59 13.91 -0.78
CA LYS A 63 -12.66 15.22 -0.12
C LYS A 63 -12.19 16.34 -1.03
N PHE A 64 -11.08 16.13 -1.74
CA PHE A 64 -10.55 17.08 -2.70
C PHE A 64 -11.53 17.32 -3.86
N ARG A 65 -12.12 16.27 -4.42
CA ARG A 65 -13.17 16.40 -5.44
C ARG A 65 -14.36 17.21 -4.95
N ASN A 66 -14.82 16.95 -3.72
CA ASN A 66 -15.95 17.68 -3.16
C ASN A 66 -15.61 19.17 -2.97
N ALA A 67 -14.43 19.49 -2.45
CA ALA A 67 -13.97 20.88 -2.33
C ALA A 67 -13.87 21.56 -3.70
N THR A 68 -13.33 20.87 -4.69
CA THR A 68 -13.23 21.39 -6.07
C THR A 68 -14.60 21.65 -6.68
N ARG A 69 -15.59 20.78 -6.46
CA ARG A 69 -16.97 21.04 -6.93
C ARG A 69 -17.57 22.28 -6.28
N LEU A 70 -17.37 22.46 -4.97
CA LEU A 70 -17.85 23.66 -4.27
C LEU A 70 -17.18 24.94 -4.78
N PHE A 71 -15.89 24.86 -5.16
CA PHE A 71 -15.19 25.95 -5.84
C PHE A 71 -15.80 26.24 -7.22
N ILE A 72 -16.07 25.22 -8.03
CA ILE A 72 -16.65 25.41 -9.37
C ILE A 72 -18.07 25.99 -9.29
N ASP A 73 -18.86 25.57 -8.30
CA ASP A 73 -20.24 26.00 -8.10
C ASP A 73 -20.38 27.37 -7.39
N SER A 74 -19.27 28.05 -7.10
CA SER A 74 -19.26 29.34 -6.41
C SER A 74 -20.05 30.42 -7.17
N LYS A 75 -20.82 31.25 -6.45
CA LYS A 75 -21.70 32.26 -7.07
C LYS A 75 -21.25 33.70 -6.86
N SER A 76 -20.25 33.91 -6.01
CA SER A 76 -19.71 35.23 -5.70
C SER A 76 -18.19 35.17 -5.62
N SER A 77 -17.51 36.27 -5.97
CA SER A 77 -16.05 36.33 -5.99
C SER A 77 -15.42 36.08 -4.61
N GLN A 78 -16.07 36.49 -3.52
CA GLN A 78 -15.58 36.21 -2.17
C GLN A 78 -15.66 34.71 -1.84
N GLU A 79 -16.79 34.08 -2.17
CA GLU A 79 -16.96 32.64 -1.97
C GLU A 79 -15.99 31.84 -2.85
N GLU A 80 -15.77 32.28 -4.09
CA GLU A 80 -14.85 31.64 -5.02
C GLU A 80 -13.42 31.56 -4.48
N LEU A 81 -12.90 32.67 -3.93
CA LEU A 81 -11.57 32.70 -3.31
C LEU A 81 -11.48 31.77 -2.09
N ASP A 82 -12.45 31.85 -1.17
CA ASP A 82 -12.45 31.00 0.04
C ASP A 82 -12.55 29.50 -0.32
N ARG A 83 -13.29 29.15 -1.39
CA ARG A 83 -13.44 27.77 -1.86
C ARG A 83 -12.22 27.29 -2.66
N LEU A 84 -11.56 28.19 -3.38
CA LEU A 84 -10.30 27.89 -4.07
C LEU A 84 -9.21 27.54 -3.05
N ASP A 85 -9.06 28.34 -1.99
CA ASP A 85 -8.12 28.07 -0.90
C ASP A 85 -8.36 26.70 -0.25
N GLU A 86 -9.63 26.35 0.02
CA GLU A 86 -9.97 25.02 0.54
C GLU A 86 -9.65 23.91 -0.48
N ALA A 87 -9.90 24.11 -1.77
CA ALA A 87 -9.55 23.14 -2.81
C ALA A 87 -8.03 22.92 -2.91
N GLN A 88 -7.25 24.01 -2.87
CA GLN A 88 -5.78 23.97 -2.86
C GLN A 88 -5.24 23.25 -1.62
N LEU A 89 -5.75 23.56 -0.43
CA LEU A 89 -5.38 22.86 0.80
C LEU A 89 -5.66 21.36 0.72
N ARG A 90 -6.81 20.97 0.17
CA ARG A 90 -7.17 19.56 0.00
C ARG A 90 -6.28 18.87 -1.01
N PHE A 91 -5.88 19.57 -2.08
CA PHE A 91 -4.90 19.08 -3.03
C PHE A 91 -3.55 18.81 -2.35
N ASP A 92 -3.03 19.76 -1.59
CA ASP A 92 -1.74 19.62 -0.89
C ASP A 92 -1.72 18.42 0.08
N ILE A 93 -2.81 18.24 0.84
CA ILE A 93 -2.97 17.09 1.74
C ILE A 93 -2.93 15.78 0.95
N LEU A 94 -3.65 15.72 -0.18
CA LEU A 94 -3.72 14.55 -1.02
C LEU A 94 -2.36 14.23 -1.68
N TYR A 95 -1.68 15.25 -2.20
CA TYR A 95 -0.35 15.14 -2.80
C TYR A 95 0.67 14.60 -1.79
N SER A 96 0.68 15.18 -0.58
CA SER A 96 1.54 14.74 0.51
C SER A 96 1.31 13.27 0.88
N ARG A 97 0.04 12.83 0.99
CA ARG A 97 -0.30 11.43 1.28
C ARG A 97 0.15 10.48 0.19
N LEU A 98 -0.06 10.83 -1.09
CA LEU A 98 0.41 9.99 -2.19
C LEU A 98 1.94 9.83 -2.14
N ASN A 99 2.67 10.90 -1.79
CA ASN A 99 4.12 10.86 -1.67
C ASN A 99 4.59 9.95 -0.51
N ILE A 100 3.90 9.99 0.63
CA ILE A 100 4.17 9.10 1.78
C ILE A 100 3.94 7.63 1.40
N ILE A 101 2.84 7.32 0.71
CA ILE A 101 2.55 5.96 0.23
C ILE A 101 3.62 5.49 -0.77
N SER A 102 4.10 6.40 -1.63
CA SER A 102 5.10 6.10 -2.67
C SER A 102 6.53 5.94 -2.14
N ALA A 103 6.86 6.52 -0.97
CA ALA A 103 8.21 6.51 -0.41
C ALA A 103 8.40 5.55 0.79
N GLY A 104 7.32 5.11 1.45
CA GLY A 104 7.36 4.33 2.69
C GLY A 104 7.27 2.80 2.52
N GLN A 105 7.01 2.10 3.63
CA GLN A 105 6.82 0.62 3.68
C GLN A 105 5.71 0.14 2.73
N LEU A 106 4.72 1.00 2.47
CA LEU A 106 3.63 0.73 1.54
C LEU A 106 4.07 0.65 0.09
N LYS A 107 5.22 1.23 -0.28
CA LYS A 107 5.75 1.14 -1.65
C LYS A 107 5.92 -0.31 -2.09
N HIS A 108 6.42 -1.18 -1.22
CA HIS A 108 6.61 -2.59 -1.55
C HIS A 108 5.29 -3.34 -1.78
N LEU A 109 4.25 -2.98 -1.02
CA LEU A 109 2.93 -3.59 -1.12
C LEU A 109 2.16 -3.05 -2.33
N PHE A 110 2.27 -1.74 -2.58
CA PHE A 110 1.72 -1.09 -3.76
C PHE A 110 2.38 -1.64 -5.03
N ASN A 111 3.71 -1.81 -5.05
CA ASN A 111 4.44 -2.40 -6.18
C ASN A 111 4.06 -3.86 -6.46
N ALA A 112 3.49 -4.53 -5.48
CA ALA A 112 3.07 -5.90 -5.65
C ALA A 112 1.63 -6.01 -6.17
N LEU A 113 0.88 -4.89 -6.27
CA LEU A 113 -0.39 -4.86 -7.00
C LEU A 113 -0.15 -5.06 -8.49
N GLU A 114 -1.10 -5.68 -9.17
CA GLU A 114 -1.12 -5.66 -10.63
C GLU A 114 -1.24 -4.21 -11.12
N GLN A 115 -0.50 -3.84 -12.17
CA GLN A 115 -0.52 -2.49 -12.76
C GLN A 115 -0.07 -1.35 -11.82
N ALA A 116 0.65 -1.65 -10.75
CA ALA A 116 1.12 -0.65 -9.78
C ALA A 116 1.89 0.54 -10.38
N ASP A 117 2.77 0.28 -11.35
CA ASP A 117 3.51 1.33 -12.06
C ASP A 117 2.59 2.21 -12.89
N GLU A 118 1.56 1.64 -13.50
CA GLU A 118 0.57 2.36 -14.29
C GLU A 118 -0.28 3.26 -13.40
N TYR A 119 -0.81 2.76 -12.28
CA TYR A 119 -1.56 3.58 -11.33
C TYR A 119 -0.71 4.72 -10.77
N ARG A 120 0.56 4.47 -10.45
CA ARG A 120 1.47 5.53 -9.99
C ARG A 120 1.70 6.59 -11.07
N ALA A 121 1.90 6.18 -12.32
CA ALA A 121 2.09 7.11 -13.43
C ALA A 121 0.82 7.95 -13.69
N GLN A 122 -0.35 7.33 -13.69
CA GLN A 122 -1.64 8.01 -13.88
C GLN A 122 -1.93 9.01 -12.75
N LEU A 123 -1.81 8.58 -11.48
CA LEU A 123 -2.03 9.45 -10.32
C LEU A 123 -1.10 10.66 -10.35
N ARG A 124 0.20 10.45 -10.63
CA ARG A 124 1.17 11.55 -10.73
C ARG A 124 0.85 12.47 -11.90
N SER A 125 0.55 11.92 -13.08
CA SER A 125 0.18 12.73 -14.25
C SER A 125 -1.06 13.59 -14.00
N HIS A 126 -2.07 13.07 -13.30
CA HIS A 126 -3.25 13.85 -12.95
C HIS A 126 -2.95 14.90 -11.88
N MET A 127 -2.12 14.58 -10.89
CA MET A 127 -1.70 15.56 -9.89
C MET A 127 -0.91 16.72 -10.50
N ASP A 128 0.04 16.43 -11.38
CA ASP A 128 0.86 17.46 -12.04
C ASP A 128 -0.01 18.37 -12.94
N ALA A 129 -0.99 17.81 -13.64
CA ALA A 129 -1.96 18.59 -14.41
C ALA A 129 -2.83 19.49 -13.51
N ILE A 130 -3.35 18.94 -12.41
CA ILE A 130 -4.17 19.69 -11.44
C ILE A 130 -3.37 20.82 -10.81
N ASP A 131 -2.12 20.57 -10.41
CA ASP A 131 -1.21 21.57 -9.84
C ASP A 131 -1.06 22.77 -10.80
N SER A 132 -0.80 22.49 -12.08
CA SER A 132 -0.63 23.52 -13.11
C SER A 132 -1.88 24.36 -13.38
N ILE A 133 -3.07 23.82 -13.10
CA ILE A 133 -4.36 24.50 -13.30
C ILE A 133 -4.80 25.23 -12.03
N LEU A 134 -4.59 24.64 -10.85
CA LEU A 134 -5.17 25.09 -9.59
C LEU A 134 -4.35 26.21 -8.92
N PHE A 135 -3.03 26.30 -9.20
CA PHE A 135 -2.11 27.24 -8.57
C PHE A 135 -1.62 28.35 -9.53
N ILE A 136 -2.49 28.78 -10.45
CA ILE A 136 -2.23 29.93 -11.34
C ILE A 136 -2.42 31.24 -10.57
N ASP A 137 -1.63 32.28 -10.91
CA ASP A 137 -1.67 33.60 -10.26
C ASP A 137 -3.03 34.32 -10.38
N ASP A 138 -3.76 34.08 -11.46
CA ASP A 138 -5.07 34.65 -11.74
C ASP A 138 -6.15 33.55 -11.68
N PRO A 139 -6.96 33.49 -10.61
CA PRO A 139 -8.04 32.53 -10.44
C PRO A 139 -9.09 32.55 -11.55
N ASP A 140 -9.29 33.68 -12.23
CA ASP A 140 -10.28 33.80 -13.30
C ASP A 140 -9.87 33.02 -14.57
N LEU A 141 -8.58 32.66 -14.68
CA LEU A 141 -8.03 31.87 -15.79
C LEU A 141 -8.11 30.35 -15.55
N ILE A 142 -8.57 29.91 -14.39
CA ILE A 142 -8.70 28.49 -14.06
C ILE A 142 -9.74 27.84 -14.97
N ASP A 143 -9.31 26.89 -15.83
CA ASP A 143 -10.24 26.06 -16.58
C ASP A 143 -10.93 25.05 -15.64
N LYS A 144 -12.10 25.46 -15.15
CA LYS A 144 -12.94 24.66 -14.24
C LYS A 144 -13.33 23.31 -14.83
N GLN A 145 -13.50 23.22 -16.16
CA GLN A 145 -13.92 21.99 -16.83
C GLN A 145 -12.75 21.01 -16.97
N GLU A 146 -11.57 21.51 -17.35
CA GLU A 146 -10.34 20.70 -17.40
C GLU A 146 -9.94 20.21 -16.00
N LEU A 147 -10.02 21.11 -15.00
CA LEU A 147 -9.76 20.78 -13.59
C LEU A 147 -10.65 19.63 -13.12
N ILE A 148 -11.97 19.73 -13.27
CA ILE A 148 -12.88 18.68 -12.77
C ILE A 148 -12.72 17.37 -13.52
N ASN A 149 -12.32 17.39 -14.79
CA ASN A 149 -12.02 16.18 -15.55
C ASN A 149 -10.81 15.45 -14.95
N HIS A 150 -9.71 16.15 -14.67
CA HIS A 150 -8.54 15.57 -14.04
C HIS A 150 -8.82 15.09 -12.60
N VAL A 151 -9.61 15.85 -11.84
CA VAL A 151 -10.02 15.47 -10.49
C VAL A 151 -10.87 14.19 -10.48
N ASN A 152 -11.81 14.05 -11.41
CA ASN A 152 -12.60 12.83 -11.54
C ASN A 152 -11.75 11.65 -12.02
N ALA A 153 -10.82 11.87 -12.96
CA ALA A 153 -9.90 10.82 -13.42
C ALA A 153 -9.01 10.34 -12.26
N LEU A 154 -8.46 11.26 -11.48
CA LEU A 154 -7.67 10.95 -10.29
C LEU A 154 -8.46 10.12 -9.27
N LEU A 155 -9.72 10.46 -9.02
CA LEU A 155 -10.60 9.69 -8.14
C LEU A 155 -10.85 8.27 -8.69
N ASN A 156 -11.13 8.13 -9.99
CA ASN A 156 -11.34 6.82 -10.58
C ASN A 156 -10.07 5.94 -10.49
N THR A 157 -8.88 6.54 -10.63
CA THR A 157 -7.63 5.81 -10.43
C THR A 157 -7.43 5.44 -8.96
N SER A 158 -7.76 6.30 -7.99
CA SER A 158 -7.68 5.94 -6.56
C SER A 158 -8.64 4.82 -6.18
N GLU A 159 -9.85 4.84 -6.74
CA GLU A 159 -10.84 3.78 -6.55
C GLU A 159 -10.34 2.45 -7.14
N SER A 160 -9.76 2.49 -8.34
CA SER A 160 -9.16 1.30 -8.98
C SER A 160 -8.06 0.68 -8.10
N VAL A 161 -7.20 1.51 -7.51
CA VAL A 161 -6.17 1.04 -6.56
C VAL A 161 -6.80 0.32 -5.36
N VAL A 162 -7.90 0.84 -4.81
CA VAL A 162 -8.61 0.19 -3.69
C VAL A 162 -9.14 -1.19 -4.13
N PHE A 163 -9.75 -1.27 -5.31
CA PHE A 163 -10.24 -2.54 -5.84
C PHE A 163 -9.12 -3.56 -6.08
N SER A 164 -8.00 -3.16 -6.67
CA SER A 164 -6.85 -4.06 -6.87
C SER A 164 -6.27 -4.54 -5.53
N ALA A 165 -6.23 -3.67 -4.51
CA ALA A 165 -5.80 -4.06 -3.17
C ALA A 165 -6.76 -5.06 -2.51
N LEU A 166 -8.07 -4.90 -2.72
CA LEU A 166 -9.09 -5.84 -2.26
C LEU A 166 -9.02 -7.19 -2.99
N GLU A 167 -8.83 -7.18 -4.31
CA GLU A 167 -8.73 -8.39 -5.13
C GLU A 167 -7.56 -9.26 -4.68
N ARG A 168 -6.37 -8.67 -4.53
CA ARG A 168 -5.20 -9.34 -3.97
C ARG A 168 -5.50 -10.01 -2.63
N ARG A 169 -6.11 -9.28 -1.69
CA ARG A 169 -6.46 -9.82 -0.38
C ARG A 169 -7.45 -10.98 -0.47
N SER A 170 -8.34 -10.96 -1.46
CA SER A 170 -9.31 -12.03 -1.67
C SER A 170 -8.65 -13.31 -2.19
N LEU A 171 -7.62 -13.18 -3.04
CA LEU A 171 -6.83 -14.31 -3.55
C LEU A 171 -6.01 -14.99 -2.45
N ASP A 172 -5.44 -14.23 -1.52
CA ASP A 172 -4.62 -14.77 -0.42
C ASP A 172 -5.43 -15.43 0.71
N LYS A 173 -6.76 -15.24 0.74
CA LYS A 173 -7.67 -15.86 1.72
C LYS A 173 -8.28 -17.18 1.27
N VAL A 174 -8.06 -17.61 0.03
CA VAL A 174 -8.56 -18.87 -0.56
C VAL A 174 -7.46 -19.93 -0.54
#